data_AF-A0A223D419-F1
#
_entry.id   AF-A0A223D419-F1
#
_cell.length_a   1.000
_cell.length_b   1.000
_cell.length_c   1.000
_cell.angle_alpha   90.00
_cell.angle_beta   90.00
_cell.angle_gamma   90.00
#
_symmetry.space_group_name_H-M   'P 1'
#
loop_
_entity.id
_entity.type
_entity.pdbx_description
1 polymer ?
#
loop_
_entity_poly.entity_id
_entity_poly.type
_entity_poly.pdbx_seq_one_letter_code
_entity_poly.pdbx_strand_id
1 'polypeptide(L)' 'MSELYYATYTLHEGEQMVARFADINKRDGFEISLGMYRANLGPVTRDVFMQYAERFEGDVVLEGENSK' A
#
# COMPACT_ATOMS: atom_id res chain seq x y z
N MET A 1 -2.06 -13.45 -18.83
CA MET A 1 -2.13 -13.34 -17.35
C MET A 1 -1.47 -12.03 -17.01
N SER A 2 -2.23 -11.03 -16.54
CA SER A 2 -1.64 -9.78 -16.06
C SER A 2 -0.91 -10.07 -14.75
N GLU A 3 0.38 -9.76 -14.71
CA GLU A 3 1.16 -9.85 -13.48
C GLU A 3 0.66 -8.77 -12.52
N LEU A 4 0.30 -9.17 -11.30
CA LEU A 4 -0.09 -8.23 -10.25
C LEU A 4 1.15 -7.88 -9.43
N TYR A 5 1.31 -6.59 -9.14
CA TYR A 5 2.41 -6.08 -8.34
C TYR A 5 1.91 -5.82 -6.92
N TYR A 6 2.65 -6.28 -5.91
CA TYR A 6 2.28 -6.13 -4.51
C TYR A 6 3.25 -5.21 -3.80
N ALA A 7 2.73 -4.34 -2.93
CA ALA A 7 3.51 -3.56 -1.98
C ALA A 7 3.05 -3.91 -0.57
N THR A 8 4.01 -4.20 0.29
CA THR A 8 3.78 -4.54 1.69
C THR A 8 4.41 -3.49 2.57
N TYR A 9 3.66 -2.95 3.53
CA TYR A 9 4.11 -1.86 4.36
C TYR A 9 3.76 -2.10 5.83
N THR A 10 4.75 -1.93 6.71
CA THR A 10 4.52 -1.94 8.16
C THR A 10 4.14 -0.53 8.61
N LEU A 11 2.90 -0.36 9.03
CA LEU A 11 2.38 0.87 9.60
C LEU A 11 3.13 1.25 10.88
N HIS A 12 2.97 2.50 11.30
CA HIS A 12 3.59 2.99 12.53
C HIS A 12 3.21 2.17 13.78
N GLU A 13 1.99 1.67 13.83
CA GLU A 13 1.45 0.87 14.94
C GLU A 13 1.94 -0.59 14.94
N GLY A 14 2.78 -0.97 13.96
CA GLY A 14 3.31 -2.31 13.81
C GLY A 14 2.43 -3.26 13.00
N GLU A 15 1.22 -2.83 12.64
CA GLU A 15 0.35 -3.57 11.71
C GLU A 15 0.96 -3.59 10.29
N GLN A 16 0.91 -4.74 9.63
CA GLN A 16 1.35 -4.89 8.24
C GLN A 16 0.14 -4.82 7.31
N MET A 17 0.23 -3.99 6.28
CA MET A 17 -0.79 -3.89 5.23
C MET A 17 -0.18 -4.22 3.88
N VAL A 18 -1.02 -4.79 3.00
CA VAL A 18 -0.65 -5.14 1.63
C VAL A 18 -1.59 -4.43 0.67
N ALA A 19 -1.03 -3.86 -0.39
CA ALA A 19 -1.79 -3.36 -1.53
C ALA A 19 -1.31 -4.05 -2.81
N ARG A 20 -2.24 -4.35 -3.71
CA ARG A 20 -1.96 -4.91 -5.04
C ARG A 20 -2.27 -3.90 -6.12
N PHE A 21 -1.52 -3.94 -7.21
CA PHE A 21 -1.59 -3.00 -8.32
C PHE A 21 -1.52 -3.75 -9.64
N ALA A 22 -2.24 -3.24 -10.65
CA ALA A 22 -2.20 -3.78 -12.01
C ALA A 22 -1.01 -3.27 -12.85
N ASP A 23 -0.30 -2.25 -12.36
CA ASP A 23 0.82 -1.59 -13.05
C ASP A 23 1.97 -1.36 -12.06
N ILE A 24 3.19 -1.74 -12.47
CA ILE A 24 4.41 -1.59 -11.68
C ILE A 24 4.71 -0.12 -11.37
N ASN A 25 4.43 0.80 -12.29
CA ASN A 25 4.66 2.22 -12.10
C ASN A 25 3.77 2.78 -11.00
N LYS A 26 2.55 2.22 -10.85
CA LYS A 26 1.63 2.58 -9.77
C LYS A 26 2.12 2.06 -8.42
N ARG A 27 2.58 0.81 -8.38
CA ARG A 27 3.21 0.21 -7.19
C ARG A 27 4.44 1.00 -6.73
N ASP A 28 5.36 1.30 -7.65
CA ASP A 28 6.57 2.08 -7.36
C ASP A 28 6.23 3.50 -6.92
N GLY A 29 5.30 4.16 -7.61
CA GLY A 29 4.81 5.50 -7.25
C GLY A 29 4.18 5.52 -5.85
N PHE A 30 3.42 4.49 -5.50
CA PHE A 30 2.86 4.30 -4.17
C PHE A 30 3.94 4.17 -3.09
N GLU A 31 4.92 3.28 -3.28
CA GLU A 31 6.00 3.06 -2.31
C GLU A 31 6.85 4.32 -2.09
N ILE A 32 7.23 4.99 -3.18
CA ILE A 32 8.00 6.24 -3.12
C ILE A 32 7.21 7.31 -2.36
N SER A 33 5.93 7.46 -2.68
CA SER A 33 5.11 8.52 -2.09
C SER A 33 4.82 8.28 -0.60
N LEU A 34 4.63 7.02 -0.19
CA LEU A 34 4.54 6.67 1.23
C LEU A 34 5.86 6.93 1.98
N GLY A 35 7.00 6.60 1.37
CA GLY A 35 8.31 6.91 1.93
C GLY A 35 8.51 8.41 2.13
N MET A 36 8.12 9.21 1.13
CA MET A 36 8.16 10.68 1.22
C MET A 36 7.21 11.23 2.28
N TYR A 37 5.99 10.70 2.38
CA TYR A 37 5.04 11.08 3.43
C TYR A 37 5.65 10.80 4.82
N ARG A 38 6.18 9.58 5.02
CA ARG A 38 6.81 9.20 6.28
C ARG A 38 7.95 10.12 6.69
N ALA A 39 8.78 10.51 5.73
CA ALA A 39 9.95 11.35 6.00
C ALA A 39 9.58 12.80 6.34
N ASN A 40 8.49 13.35 5.79
CA ASN A 40 8.20 14.78 5.85
C ASN A 40 6.96 15.15 6.67
N LEU A 41 5.94 14.30 6.72
CA LEU A 41 4.63 14.63 7.26
C LEU A 41 4.29 13.88 8.55
N GLY A 42 4.85 12.68 8.75
CA GLY A 42 4.71 11.94 10.00
C GLY A 42 4.42 10.46 9.79
N PRO A 43 3.90 9.76 10.81
CA PRO A 43 3.69 8.31 10.75
C PRO A 43 2.67 7.93 9.67
N VAL A 44 2.93 6.82 8.97
CA VAL A 44 1.95 6.22 8.06
C VAL A 44 1.00 5.37 8.89
N THR A 45 -0.22 5.88 9.04
CA THR A 45 -1.35 5.17 9.64
C THR A 45 -2.11 4.37 8.59
N ARG A 46 -3.09 3.57 9.03
CA ARG A 46 -3.98 2.84 8.14
C ARG A 46 -4.68 3.76 7.13
N ASP A 47 -5.20 4.91 7.59
CA ASP A 47 -5.90 5.86 6.73
C ASP A 47 -4.99 6.45 5.66
N VAL A 48 -3.76 6.79 6.02
CA VAL A 48 -2.76 7.27 5.05
C VAL A 48 -2.45 6.17 4.03
N PHE A 49 -2.22 4.94 4.48
CA PHE A 49 -1.98 3.82 3.57
C PHE A 49 -3.14 3.61 2.59
N MET A 50 -4.38 3.59 3.08
CA MET A 50 -5.58 3.41 2.26
C MET A 50 -5.76 4.57 1.26
N GLN A 51 -5.56 5.81 1.69
CA GLN A 51 -5.64 6.99 0.82
C GLN A 51 -4.61 6.94 -0.32
N TYR A 52 -3.37 6.54 -0.01
CA TYR A 52 -2.33 6.42 -1.03
C TYR A 52 -2.57 5.22 -1.94
N ALA A 53 -3.05 4.10 -1.42
CA ALA A 53 -3.40 2.95 -2.25
C ALA A 53 -4.48 3.35 -3.28
N GLU A 54 -5.56 3.98 -2.83
CA GLU A 54 -6.62 4.49 -3.71
C GLU A 54 -6.08 5.49 -4.74
N ARG A 55 -5.25 6.46 -4.32
CA ARG A 55 -4.63 7.45 -5.20
C ARG A 55 -3.81 6.83 -6.33
N PHE A 56 -3.16 5.70 -6.06
CA PHE A 56 -2.36 4.97 -7.03
C PHE A 56 -3.14 3.81 -7.69
N GLU A 57 -4.46 3.78 -7.55
CA GLU A 57 -5.32 2.75 -8.14
C GLU A 57 -4.94 1.33 -7.66
N GLY A 58 -4.51 1.23 -6.40
CA GLY A 58 -4.21 -0.03 -5.71
C GLY A 58 -5.40 -0.55 -4.90
N ASP A 59 -5.56 -1.87 -4.90
CA ASP A 59 -6.51 -2.55 -4.03
C ASP A 59 -5.80 -2.97 -2.74
N VAL A 60 -6.32 -2.57 -1.58
CA VAL A 60 -5.84 -3.05 -0.29
C VAL A 60 -6.31 -4.48 -0.08
N VAL A 61 -5.37 -5.39 0.18
CA VAL A 61 -5.65 -6.79 0.49
C VAL A 61 -5.68 -6.95 2.00
N LEU A 62 -6.86 -7.19 2.56
CA LEU A 62 -6.99 -7.58 3.96
C LEU A 62 -6.51 -9.02 4.10
N GLU A 63 -5.48 -9.28 4.90
CA GLU A 63 -5.10 -10.64 5.31
C GLU A 63 -6.26 -11.25 6.13
N GLY A 64 -7.21 -11.86 5.41
CA GLY A 64 -8.45 -12.41 5.98
C GLY A 64 -9.40 -13.01 4.94
N GLU A 65 -9.30 -12.63 3.67
CA GLU A 65 -10.17 -13.16 2.60
C GLU A 65 -9.52 -14.29 1.77
N ASN A 66 -8.72 -15.17 2.38
CA ASN A 66 -8.24 -16.38 1.70
C ASN A 66 -8.30 -17.65 2.57
N SER A 67 -9.34 -17.76 3.39
CA SER A 67 -9.75 -19.03 4.01
C SER A 67 -11.21 -19.31 3.68
N LYS A 68 -11.47 -19.81 2.47
CA LYS A 68 -12.63 -20.65 2.17
C LYS A 68 -12.34 -21.59 1.01
#